data_AF-A0A4U7E5J9-F1
#
_entry.id   AF-A0A4U7E5J9-F1
#
_cell.length_a   1.000
_cell.length_b   1.000
_cell.length_c   1.000
_cell.angle_alpha   90.00
_cell.angle_beta   90.00
_cell.angle_gamma   90.00
#
_symmetry.space_group_name_H-M   'P 1'
#
loop_
_entity.id
_entity.type
_entity.pdbx_description
1 polymer ?
#
loop_
_entity_poly.entity_id
_entity_poly.type
_entity_poly.pdbx_seq_one_letter_code
_entity_poly.pdbx_strand_id
1 'polypeptide(L)'
;YYNADLDAIASQVDGVEAQNSRCLLSRFNRRAREYATQHDLAITGGSDAHFPMEVGRSITVCDSPFREAIKSTSTQIAGRGGYLSGHTATKLNDALRMVNL
;
A
#
# COMPACT_ATOMS: atom_id res chain seq x y z
N TYR A 1 17.47 8.58 -8.82
CA TYR A 1 18.00 7.29 -8.34
C TYR A 1 17.27 6.96 -7.05
N TYR A 2 16.50 5.88 -7.03
CA TYR A 2 15.99 5.33 -5.76
C TYR A 2 17.20 4.71 -5.05
N ASN A 3 17.58 5.22 -3.88
CA ASN A 3 18.64 4.60 -3.08
C ASN A 3 18.17 3.18 -2.73
N ALA A 4 18.94 2.18 -3.17
CA ALA A 4 18.60 0.77 -2.97
C ALA A 4 19.00 0.25 -1.57
N ASP A 5 19.57 1.12 -0.74
CA ASP A 5 19.91 0.80 0.64
C ASP A 5 18.66 0.90 1.51
N LEU A 6 18.02 -0.25 1.72
CA LEU A 6 16.81 -0.35 2.54
C LEU A 6 17.12 -0.04 4.01
N ASP A 7 18.28 -0.42 4.53
CA ASP A 7 18.63 -0.17 5.93
C ASP A 7 18.75 1.34 6.21
N ALA A 8 19.38 2.08 5.30
CA ALA A 8 19.45 3.54 5.38
C ALA A 8 18.07 4.22 5.24
N ILE A 9 17.13 3.60 4.53
CA ILE A 9 15.75 4.10 4.41
C ILE A 9 14.97 3.83 5.69
N ALA A 10 15.15 2.67 6.32
CA ALA A 10 14.44 2.30 7.55
C ALA A 10 14.55 3.37 8.64
N SER A 11 15.73 3.97 8.80
CA SER A 11 15.97 5.03 9.78
C SER A 11 15.40 6.41 9.41
N GLN A 12 14.83 6.57 8.21
CA GLN A 12 14.34 7.86 7.68
C GLN A 12 12.82 7.91 7.50
N VAL A 13 12.11 6.81 7.81
CA VAL A 13 10.65 6.71 7.63
C VAL A 13 9.99 6.29 8.94
N ASP A 14 8.74 6.71 9.13
CA ASP A 14 7.97 6.34 10.32
C ASP A 14 7.14 5.05 10.13
N GLY A 15 7.01 4.57 8.88
CA GLY A 15 6.15 3.45 8.55
C GLY A 15 6.23 3.01 7.10
N VAL A 16 5.61 1.87 6.81
CA VAL A 16 5.62 1.23 5.49
C VAL A 16 4.19 0.87 5.09
N GLU A 17 3.84 1.12 3.83
CA GLU A 17 2.61 0.56 3.24
C GLU A 17 2.79 -0.95 3.06
N ALA A 18 2.36 -1.73 4.06
CA ALA A 18 2.43 -3.19 4.06
C ALA A 18 1.23 -3.85 3.37
N GLN A 19 0.25 -3.06 2.90
CA GLN A 19 -0.82 -3.54 2.03
C GLN A 19 -1.35 -2.47 1.07
N ASN A 20 -0.83 -2.48 -0.15
CA ASN A 20 -1.45 -1.80 -1.28
C ASN A 20 -2.51 -2.72 -1.91
N SER A 21 -3.75 -2.24 -2.09
CA SER A 21 -4.84 -3.08 -2.59
C SER A 21 -4.73 -3.44 -4.07
N ARG A 22 -4.00 -2.61 -4.83
CA ARG A 22 -3.66 -2.79 -6.24
C ARG A 22 -2.45 -3.69 -6.47
N CYS A 23 -1.68 -4.00 -5.42
CA CYS A 23 -0.56 -4.94 -5.53
C CYS A 23 -1.04 -6.33 -5.95
N LEU A 24 -0.68 -6.75 -7.17
CA LEU A 24 -1.13 -8.02 -7.77
C LEU A 24 -0.52 -9.24 -7.10
N LEU A 25 0.78 -9.19 -6.80
CA LEU A 25 1.49 -10.30 -6.19
C LEU A 25 1.56 -10.09 -4.68
N SER A 26 0.81 -10.89 -3.93
CA SER A 26 0.77 -10.85 -2.45
C SER A 26 2.14 -10.95 -1.79
N ARG A 27 3.14 -11.52 -2.49
CA ARG A 27 4.53 -11.59 -2.02
C ARG A 27 5.15 -10.21 -1.73
N PHE A 28 4.76 -9.16 -2.46
CA PHE A 28 5.32 -7.82 -2.23
C PHE A 28 4.74 -7.19 -0.96
N ASN A 29 3.42 -7.27 -0.76
CA ASN A 29 2.79 -6.89 0.52
C ASN A 29 3.35 -7.69 1.70
N ARG A 30 3.64 -8.98 1.50
CA ARG A 30 4.30 -9.81 2.52
C ARG A 30 5.71 -9.31 2.83
N ARG A 31 6.56 -9.07 1.83
CA ARG A 31 7.91 -8.52 2.02
C ARG A 31 7.90 -7.15 2.70
N ALA A 32 6.96 -6.29 2.33
CA ALA A 32 6.79 -4.98 2.97
C ALA A 32 6.43 -5.11 4.46
N ARG A 33 5.55 -6.07 4.80
CA ARG A 33 5.21 -6.37 6.20
C ARG A 33 6.40 -6.96 6.97
N GLU A 34 7.12 -7.91 6.38
CA GLU A 34 8.33 -8.49 6.97
C GLU A 34 9.39 -7.42 7.26
N TYR A 35 9.61 -6.53 6.29
CA TYR A 35 10.53 -5.40 6.43
C TYR A 35 10.08 -4.44 7.55
N ALA A 36 8.81 -4.04 7.59
CA ALA A 36 8.30 -3.17 8.66
C ALA A 36 8.48 -3.81 10.05
N THR A 37 8.21 -5.11 10.19
CA THR A 37 8.41 -5.85 11.44
C THR A 37 9.89 -5.93 11.83
N GLN A 38 10.81 -6.11 10.89
CA GLN A 38 12.25 -6.19 11.17
C GLN A 38 12.83 -4.87 11.67
N HIS A 39 12.26 -3.74 11.27
CA HIS A 39 12.75 -2.40 11.60
C HIS A 39 11.88 -1.65 12.63
N ASP A 40 10.91 -2.33 13.25
CA ASP A 40 9.96 -1.71 14.20
C ASP A 40 9.26 -0.47 13.64
N LEU A 41 8.81 -0.58 12.38
CA LEU A 41 8.11 0.49 11.67
C LEU A 41 6.59 0.25 11.70
N ALA A 42 5.83 1.34 11.74
CA ALA A 42 4.38 1.25 11.63
C ALA A 42 3.94 0.66 10.28
N ILE A 43 2.80 -0.01 10.27
CA ILE A 43 2.23 -0.62 9.07
C ILE A 43 0.98 0.11 8.61
N THR A 44 0.94 0.46 7.33
CA THR A 44 -0.23 1.09 6.71
C THR A 44 -0.79 0.26 5.56
N GLY A 45 -2.10 0.40 5.35
CA GLY A 45 -2.81 -0.15 4.20
C GLY A 45 -3.46 0.97 3.41
N GLY A 46 -3.32 0.92 2.09
CA GLY A 46 -3.91 1.89 1.16
C GLY A 46 -4.63 1.22 0.00
N SER A 47 -5.79 1.76 -0.36
CA SER A 47 -6.56 1.28 -1.50
C SER A 47 -5.86 1.58 -2.83
N ASP A 48 -5.12 2.69 -2.90
CA ASP A 48 -4.56 3.21 -4.15
C ASP A 48 -5.63 3.34 -5.24
N ALA A 49 -6.78 3.89 -4.84
CA ALA A 49 -7.99 3.89 -5.65
C ALA A 49 -7.88 4.87 -6.82
N HIS A 50 -8.08 4.35 -8.03
CA HIS A 50 -8.22 5.10 -9.27
C HIS A 50 -9.68 5.09 -9.78
N PHE A 51 -10.51 4.20 -9.23
CA PHE A 51 -11.96 4.18 -9.45
C PHE A 51 -12.73 4.24 -8.12
N PRO A 52 -13.97 4.76 -8.10
CA PRO A 52 -14.77 4.83 -6.87
C PRO A 52 -14.95 3.49 -6.15
N MET A 53 -15.08 2.38 -6.89
CA MET A 53 -15.22 1.02 -6.33
C MET A 53 -13.95 0.50 -5.64
N GLU A 54 -12.81 1.16 -5.82
CA GLU A 54 -11.54 0.78 -5.19
C GLU A 54 -11.36 1.45 -3.83
N VAL A 55 -12.10 2.52 -3.53
CA VAL A 55 -12.00 3.26 -2.27
C VAL A 55 -12.29 2.32 -1.09
N GLY A 56 -11.41 2.35 -0.08
CA GLY A 56 -11.57 1.55 1.14
C GLY A 56 -11.25 0.06 0.99
N ARG A 57 -10.78 -0.40 -0.18
CA ARG A 57 -10.38 -1.80 -0.36
C ARG A 57 -9.26 -2.25 0.57
N SER A 58 -8.32 -1.37 0.91
CA SER A 58 -7.33 -1.57 1.96
C SER A 58 -7.25 -0.29 2.77
N ILE A 59 -7.23 -0.41 4.10
CA ILE A 59 -7.27 0.72 5.02
C ILE A 59 -6.28 0.52 6.15
N THR A 60 -5.85 1.64 6.74
CA THR A 60 -5.16 1.66 8.02
C THR A 60 -6.17 1.93 9.13
N VAL A 61 -6.12 1.14 10.19
CA VAL A 61 -6.98 1.26 11.37
C VAL A 61 -6.12 1.63 12.57
N CYS A 62 -6.58 2.56 13.39
CA CYS A 62 -5.93 2.94 14.64
C CYS A 62 -6.96 3.54 15.62
N ASP A 63 -6.72 3.35 16.91
CA ASP A 63 -7.60 3.83 17.99
C ASP A 63 -7.16 5.19 18.56
N SER A 64 -6.03 5.72 18.08
CA SER A 64 -5.46 7.02 18.46
C SER A 64 -5.35 7.93 17.23
N PRO A 65 -5.11 9.25 17.42
CA PRO A 65 -4.80 10.13 16.30
C PRO A 65 -3.72 9.55 15.40
N PHE A 66 -3.95 9.55 14.09
CA PHE A 66 -3.13 8.81 13.12
C PHE A 66 -1.62 9.00 13.27
N ARG A 67 -1.17 10.24 13.52
CA ARG A 67 0.25 10.54 13.73
C ARG A 67 0.83 9.85 14.95
N GLU A 68 0.08 9.80 16.05
CA GLU A 68 0.49 9.13 17.29
C GLU A 68 0.50 7.61 17.10
N ALA A 69 -0.50 7.08 16.39
CA ALA A 69 -0.56 5.66 16.04
C ALA A 69 0.66 5.21 15.23
N ILE A 70 1.08 6.00 14.25
CA ILE A 70 2.30 5.75 13.46
C ILE A 70 3.54 5.80 14.36
N LYS A 71 3.71 6.85 15.17
CA LYS A 71 4.87 6.98 16.06
C LYS A 71 4.97 5.89 17.13
N SER A 72 3.85 5.30 17.52
CA SER A 72 3.75 4.24 18.53
C SER A 72 3.60 2.84 17.93
N THR A 73 3.75 2.72 16.61
CA THR A 73 3.61 1.46 15.84
C THR A 73 2.30 0.70 16.11
N SER A 74 1.24 1.40 16.54
CA SER A 74 -0.05 0.82 16.96
C SER A 74 -1.09 0.74 15.83
N THR A 75 -0.69 1.03 14.60
CA THR A 75 -1.53 0.90 13.41
C THR A 75 -1.77 -0.55 13.02
N GLN A 76 -2.97 -0.84 12.54
CA GLN A 76 -3.37 -2.13 11.98
C GLN A 76 -3.84 -1.97 10.53
N ILE A 77 -3.89 -3.07 9.79
CA ILE A 77 -4.34 -3.09 8.40
C ILE A 77 -5.61 -3.92 8.31
N ALA A 78 -6.62 -3.37 7.63
CA ALA A 78 -7.85 -4.09 7.30
C ALA A 78 -8.17 -3.97 5.81
N GLY A 79 -9.14 -4.78 5.35
CA GLY A 79 -9.57 -4.83 3.96
C GLY A 79 -8.98 -6.01 3.17
N ARG A 80 -9.08 -5.93 1.84
CA ARG A 80 -8.71 -6.96 0.87
C ARG A 80 -7.75 -6.41 -0.18
N GLY A 81 -6.58 -7.03 -0.29
CA GLY A 81 -5.63 -6.79 -1.39
C GLY A 81 -6.01 -7.48 -2.70
N GLY A 82 -5.09 -7.45 -3.67
CA GLY A 82 -5.15 -8.26 -4.89
C GLY A 82 -6.26 -7.87 -5.86
N TYR A 83 -6.57 -6.57 -6.02
CA TYR A 83 -7.59 -6.14 -6.97
C TYR A 83 -7.12 -6.28 -8.42
N LEU A 84 -7.30 -7.49 -8.95
CA LEU A 84 -6.89 -7.88 -10.31
C LEU A 84 -7.76 -7.20 -11.39
N SER A 85 -9.05 -6.98 -11.11
CA SER A 85 -10.01 -6.49 -12.12
C SER A 85 -9.94 -4.98 -12.39
N GLY A 86 -9.51 -4.16 -11.42
CA GLY A 86 -9.29 -2.72 -11.64
C GLY A 86 -8.08 -2.45 -12.51
N HIS A 87 -7.00 -3.23 -12.34
CA HIS A 87 -5.80 -3.13 -13.15
C HIS A 87 -6.04 -3.45 -14.63
N THR A 88 -6.83 -4.48 -14.94
CA THR A 88 -7.19 -4.80 -16.32
C THR A 88 -8.15 -3.78 -16.91
N ALA A 89 -9.10 -3.26 -16.12
CA ALA A 89 -10.02 -2.21 -16.58
C ALA A 89 -9.30 -0.87 -16.87
N THR A 90 -8.34 -0.42 -16.05
CA THR A 90 -7.54 0.78 -16.34
C THR A 90 -6.74 0.60 -17.63
N LYS A 91 -6.01 -0.52 -17.76
CA LYS A 91 -5.18 -0.78 -18.94
C LYS A 91 -6.01 -0.92 -20.22
N LEU A 92 -7.21 -1.50 -20.13
CA LEU A 92 -8.14 -1.58 -21.25
C LEU A 92 -8.71 -0.20 -21.61
N ASN A 93 -9.07 0.62 -20.63
CA ASN A 93 -9.53 2.00 -20.88
C ASN A 93 -8.44 2.86 -21.51
N ASP A 94 -7.19 2.76 -21.04
CA ASP A 94 -6.05 3.46 -21.64
C ASP A 94 -5.79 3.00 -23.09
N ALA A 95 -5.87 1.68 -23.35
CA ALA A 95 -5.77 1.13 -24.69
C ALA A 95 -6.92 1.59 -25.61
N LEU A 96 -8.17 1.58 -25.13
CA LEU A 96 -9.31 2.09 -25.88
C LEU A 96 -9.17 3.58 -26.21
N ARG A 97 -8.55 4.39 -25.34
CA ARG A 97 -8.25 5.79 -25.62
C ARG A 97 -7.12 5.99 -26.64
N MET A 98 -6.18 5.05 -26.74
CA MET A 98 -5.17 5.05 -27.81
C MET A 98 -5.74 4.67 -29.18
N VAL A 99 -6.83 3.90 -29.22
CA VAL A 99 -7.48 3.43 -30.46
C VAL A 99 -8.64 4.34 -30.90
N ASN A 100 -9.19 5.15 -29.99
CA ASN A 100 -10.17 6.20 -30.28
C ASN A 100 -9.54 7.60 -30.49
N LEU A 101 -8.24 7.64 -30.84
CA LEU A 101 -7.58 8.74 -31.54
C LEU A 101 -7.32 8.29 -32.99
#